data_AF-A0A9Q2ZLK3-F1
#
_entry.id   AF-A0A9Q2ZLK3-F1
#
_cell.length_a   1.000
_cell.length_b   1.000
_cell.length_c   1.000
_cell.angle_alpha   90.00
_cell.angle_beta   90.00
_cell.angle_gamma   90.00
#
_symmetry.space_group_name_H-M   'P 1'
#
loop_
_entity.id
_entity.type
_entity.pdbx_description
1 polymer ?
#
loop_
_entity_poly.entity_id
_entity_poly.type
_entity_poly.pdbx_seq_one_letter_code
_entity_poly.pdbx_strand_id
1 'polypeptide(L)'
;MNQSCKYTFRRSAAIGAAIAIVTASSAFGIGASAASAATDETAAPSTTATSAPQGTTAAGTAPTPPAAAEQAAPEASTPVTWAEPSSKDAPIVLTVTAGQPFSHTFTAQGGDGPLEYLFNPLNFDPTNDVNGWSWNEQTGVLSATPKSTFDGPALFQVTATDLHQTAVQYVQVDIEPGAPVGVTFGVDSSDSDVSWQVDADGTIREYAPGGTGDTVVSEVPATVGSSMTLAGLAVDALGNRTTPGDEYPRSTVTSTTASDGVVWDPNWSANTVTFSEPGTRTLTVSEGGVSTSFTVRVSEAPAAVTGITIGVLPADGTSGDRWGVDGDVITYYPADGDPQQVDAIPARQGDRVQIRALAVDADGQPVGDHTDLTFTSDVASDRTEYDPEAVATWVTFEHASPHTITVASGDVTSTIRFEVQPTATTTVTTTHTPTASGTLAYTGADESGPLAWALGLLASGAGLLVWRLRRRLG
;
A
#
# COMPACT_ATOMS: atom_id res chain seq x y z
N MET A 1 -35.00 -34.18 9.16
CA MET A 1 -35.24 -32.72 9.29
C MET A 1 -33.97 -32.05 8.83
N ASN A 2 -34.02 -31.32 7.71
CA ASN A 2 -32.82 -30.93 6.97
C ASN A 2 -32.23 -29.60 7.44
N GLN A 3 -30.93 -29.46 7.20
CA GLN A 3 -30.14 -28.26 7.45
C GLN A 3 -30.62 -27.06 6.61
N SER A 4 -30.30 -25.86 7.08
CA SER A 4 -29.89 -24.76 6.20
C SER A 4 -28.84 -23.91 6.93
N CYS A 5 -27.66 -23.81 6.32
CA CYS A 5 -26.57 -23.00 6.83
C CYS A 5 -26.88 -21.51 6.72
N LYS A 6 -26.59 -20.74 7.76
CA LYS A 6 -26.40 -19.28 7.64
C LYS A 6 -24.91 -19.03 7.40
N TYR A 7 -24.54 -18.71 6.17
CA TYR A 7 -23.20 -18.20 5.86
C TYR A 7 -23.21 -16.68 6.06
N THR A 8 -22.66 -16.21 7.18
CA THR A 8 -22.42 -14.77 7.40
C THR A 8 -21.07 -14.43 6.79
N PHE A 9 -21.06 -13.67 5.70
CA PHE A 9 -19.82 -13.07 5.19
C PHE A 9 -19.31 -12.04 6.19
N ARG A 10 -18.27 -12.38 6.95
CA ARG A 10 -17.42 -11.38 7.61
C ARG A 10 -16.46 -10.84 6.56
N ARG A 11 -16.67 -9.60 6.11
CA ARG A 11 -15.61 -8.83 5.44
C ARG A 11 -14.66 -8.32 6.51
N SER A 12 -13.61 -9.09 6.78
CA SER A 12 -12.49 -8.65 7.62
C SER A 12 -11.53 -7.82 6.75
N ALA A 13 -11.65 -6.49 6.78
CA ALA A 13 -10.60 -5.60 6.30
C ALA A 13 -9.68 -5.27 7.47
N ALA A 14 -8.55 -5.97 7.56
CA ALA A 14 -7.49 -5.64 8.49
C ALA A 14 -6.48 -4.74 7.75
N ILE A 15 -6.64 -3.43 7.89
CA ILE A 15 -5.64 -2.43 7.53
C ILE A 15 -5.37 -1.65 8.82
N GLY A 16 -4.13 -1.69 9.27
CA GLY A 16 -3.74 -1.32 10.63
C GLY A 16 -2.25 -1.53 10.81
N ALA A 17 -1.46 -0.93 9.93
CA ALA A 17 -0.01 -0.91 9.98
C ALA A 17 0.43 0.54 9.78
N ALA A 18 0.42 1.30 10.87
CA ALA A 18 1.04 2.63 10.91
C ALA A 18 2.56 2.45 10.81
N ILE A 19 3.10 2.49 9.59
CA ILE A 19 4.53 2.50 9.36
C ILE A 19 4.99 3.95 9.49
N ALA A 20 5.59 4.29 10.63
CA ALA A 20 6.34 5.53 10.76
C ALA A 20 7.61 5.46 9.89
N ILE A 21 7.51 5.94 8.65
CA ILE A 21 8.67 6.05 7.75
C ILE A 21 9.47 7.28 8.16
N VAL A 22 10.46 7.10 9.02
CA VAL A 22 11.49 8.12 9.27
C VAL A 22 12.36 8.23 8.02
N THR A 23 12.31 9.38 7.36
CA THR A 23 13.02 9.65 6.09
C THR A 23 14.53 9.86 6.31
N ALA A 24 15.26 8.75 6.42
CA ALA A 24 16.71 8.73 6.34
C ALA A 24 17.18 9.17 4.94
N SER A 25 17.42 10.48 4.78
CA SER A 25 17.90 11.11 3.55
C SER A 25 19.26 10.55 3.15
N SER A 26 19.28 9.59 2.23
CA SER A 26 20.50 9.00 1.68
C SER A 26 20.43 8.93 0.16
N ALA A 27 21.24 9.76 -0.49
CA ALA A 27 21.37 9.76 -1.94
C ALA A 27 22.25 8.58 -2.38
N PHE A 28 21.72 7.67 -3.21
CA PHE A 28 22.53 6.69 -3.92
C PHE A 28 22.19 6.60 -5.40
N GLY A 29 23.26 6.61 -6.21
CA GLY A 29 23.18 6.64 -7.66
C GLY A 29 22.78 5.30 -8.27
N ILE A 30 22.11 5.39 -9.41
CA ILE A 30 21.58 4.28 -10.20
C ILE A 30 22.73 3.41 -10.73
N GLY A 31 22.78 2.14 -10.34
CA GLY A 31 23.73 1.15 -10.82
C GLY A 31 23.02 -0.12 -11.27
N ALA A 32 22.68 -0.21 -12.56
CA ALA A 32 21.97 -1.37 -13.10
C ALA A 32 22.90 -2.58 -13.30
N SER A 33 22.47 -3.76 -12.84
CA SER A 33 23.07 -5.04 -13.20
C SER A 33 21.99 -6.11 -13.40
N ALA A 34 22.07 -6.83 -14.52
CA ALA A 34 21.02 -7.73 -14.98
C ALA A 34 21.01 -9.09 -14.27
N ALA A 35 19.83 -9.71 -14.19
CA ALA A 35 19.65 -11.05 -13.68
C ALA A 35 20.35 -12.10 -14.56
N SER A 36 20.79 -13.20 -13.94
CA SER A 36 21.14 -14.45 -14.63
C SER A 36 20.70 -15.62 -13.76
N ALA A 37 19.89 -16.50 -14.33
CA ALA A 37 19.30 -17.64 -13.63
C ALA A 37 20.27 -18.82 -13.55
N ALA A 38 20.12 -19.64 -12.51
CA ALA A 38 20.65 -20.99 -12.44
C ALA A 38 19.60 -21.90 -11.78
N THR A 39 19.42 -23.10 -12.34
CA THR A 39 18.31 -24.01 -12.04
C THR A 39 18.79 -25.30 -11.39
N ASP A 40 17.90 -25.90 -10.60
CA ASP A 40 17.81 -27.30 -10.17
C ASP A 40 18.77 -27.89 -9.12
N GLU A 41 18.13 -28.69 -8.28
CA GLU A 41 18.58 -29.44 -7.12
C GLU A 41 18.18 -30.92 -7.31
N THR A 42 19.05 -31.89 -6.99
CA THR A 42 18.71 -33.33 -6.79
C THR A 42 19.86 -34.03 -6.03
N ALA A 43 19.57 -35.08 -5.25
CA ALA A 43 20.28 -35.39 -4.00
C ALA A 43 21.06 -36.73 -3.87
N ALA A 44 22.10 -36.72 -3.00
CA ALA A 44 22.57 -37.76 -2.03
C ALA A 44 23.04 -39.17 -2.53
N PRO A 45 23.62 -40.11 -1.71
CA PRO A 45 23.97 -40.07 -0.26
C PRO A 45 25.33 -40.72 0.21
N SER A 46 25.71 -40.43 1.47
CA SER A 46 26.37 -41.24 2.57
C SER A 46 27.47 -42.32 2.38
N THR A 47 28.44 -42.39 3.33
CA THR A 47 28.85 -43.64 4.10
C THR A 47 29.90 -43.44 5.23
N THR A 48 30.05 -44.48 6.07
CA THR A 48 30.82 -44.62 7.35
C THR A 48 31.81 -45.82 7.30
N ALA A 49 32.72 -46.16 8.25
CA ALA A 49 33.06 -45.72 9.63
C ALA A 49 34.50 -46.13 10.07
N THR A 50 34.93 -45.62 11.24
CA THR A 50 35.94 -46.08 12.24
C THR A 50 36.65 -47.44 12.10
N SER A 51 37.98 -47.49 12.36
CA SER A 51 38.66 -48.42 13.32
C SER A 51 40.21 -48.28 13.40
N ALA A 52 40.80 -48.55 14.57
CA ALA A 52 42.24 -48.77 14.82
C ALA A 52 42.48 -50.26 15.23
N PRO A 53 43.72 -50.80 15.28
CA PRO A 53 44.56 -50.67 16.50
C PRO A 53 46.12 -50.73 16.29
N GLN A 54 46.84 -50.91 17.41
CA GLN A 54 48.28 -50.72 17.68
C GLN A 54 49.31 -51.71 17.07
N GLY A 55 50.60 -51.30 17.02
CA GLY A 55 51.68 -52.09 17.65
C GLY A 55 53.05 -52.27 16.94
N THR A 56 54.11 -51.59 17.45
CA THR A 56 55.57 -51.96 17.42
C THR A 56 56.28 -52.19 16.06
N THR A 57 57.57 -51.87 15.80
CA THR A 57 58.80 -51.88 16.64
C THR A 57 59.86 -50.90 16.07
N ALA A 58 60.88 -50.52 16.86
CA ALA A 58 61.94 -49.56 16.50
C ALA A 58 63.24 -50.18 15.93
N ALA A 59 64.04 -49.38 15.21
CA ALA A 59 65.52 -49.33 15.28
C ALA A 59 66.15 -48.27 14.33
N GLY A 60 67.24 -47.61 14.75
CA GLY A 60 68.23 -47.01 13.82
C GLY A 60 68.45 -45.49 13.89
N THR A 61 69.20 -45.00 14.88
CA THR A 61 69.54 -43.56 15.04
C THR A 61 70.82 -43.17 14.30
N ALA A 62 70.82 -42.01 13.64
CA ALA A 62 72.01 -41.20 13.35
C ALA A 62 71.74 -39.73 13.74
N PRO A 63 72.67 -39.02 14.39
CA PRO A 63 72.37 -37.73 15.02
C PRO A 63 72.32 -36.58 14.02
N THR A 64 71.26 -35.77 14.10
CA THR A 64 71.14 -34.45 13.47
C THR A 64 71.29 -33.39 14.58
N PRO A 65 71.83 -32.17 14.32
CA PRO A 65 72.26 -31.24 15.37
C PRO A 65 71.15 -30.88 16.38
N PRO A 66 71.50 -30.43 17.61
CA PRO A 66 70.49 -29.93 18.53
C PRO A 66 69.72 -28.80 17.84
N ALA A 67 68.39 -28.92 17.83
CA ALA A 67 67.54 -27.80 17.50
C ALA A 67 67.95 -26.63 18.39
N ALA A 68 68.11 -25.44 17.79
CA ALA A 68 68.24 -24.23 18.58
C ALA A 68 67.06 -24.19 19.54
N ALA A 69 67.35 -24.11 20.85
CA ALA A 69 66.29 -24.00 21.83
C ALA A 69 65.44 -22.79 21.43
N GLU A 70 64.15 -23.03 21.18
CA GLU A 70 63.19 -21.98 20.93
C GLU A 70 63.17 -21.13 22.20
N GLN A 71 63.87 -19.99 22.14
CA GLN A 71 64.12 -19.16 23.30
C GLN A 71 62.76 -18.59 23.70
N ALA A 72 62.21 -19.15 24.77
CA ALA A 72 60.93 -18.71 25.32
C ALA A 72 60.96 -17.18 25.41
N ALA A 73 59.94 -16.55 24.81
CA ALA A 73 59.75 -15.12 24.96
C ALA A 73 59.74 -14.79 26.46
N PRO A 74 60.37 -13.69 26.89
CA PRO A 74 60.41 -13.34 28.30
C PRO A 74 58.98 -13.27 28.84
N GLU A 75 58.70 -14.00 29.92
CA GLU A 75 57.43 -13.84 30.63
C GLU A 75 57.32 -12.39 31.12
N ALA A 76 56.17 -11.77 30.87
CA ALA A 76 55.96 -10.37 31.21
C ALA A 76 56.10 -10.14 32.72
N SER A 77 56.82 -9.09 33.08
CA SER A 77 57.14 -8.76 34.47
C SER A 77 56.05 -7.93 35.16
N THR A 78 55.22 -7.22 34.38
CA THR A 78 54.12 -6.41 34.89
C THR A 78 52.81 -6.70 34.14
N PRO A 79 51.69 -6.98 34.84
CA PRO A 79 50.42 -7.25 34.17
C PRO A 79 49.78 -5.97 33.64
N VAL A 80 49.20 -6.04 32.44
CA VAL A 80 48.31 -5.00 31.93
C VAL A 80 46.99 -5.07 32.70
N THR A 81 46.49 -3.92 33.14
CA THR A 81 45.30 -3.84 34.02
C THR A 81 44.45 -2.61 33.70
N TRP A 82 43.16 -2.70 34.00
CA TRP A 82 42.23 -1.57 33.95
C TRP A 82 41.94 -1.06 35.36
N ALA A 83 41.89 0.27 35.54
CA ALA A 83 41.63 0.87 36.85
C ALA A 83 40.20 0.62 37.34
N GLU A 84 39.24 0.59 36.41
CA GLU A 84 37.83 0.27 36.68
C GLU A 84 37.49 -1.12 36.11
N PRO A 85 37.05 -2.07 36.95
CA PRO A 85 36.67 -3.40 36.50
C PRO A 85 35.33 -3.37 35.75
N SER A 86 35.19 -4.24 34.75
CA SER A 86 33.95 -4.42 33.99
C SER A 86 33.84 -5.86 33.52
N SER A 87 32.63 -6.25 33.09
CA SER A 87 32.39 -7.50 32.40
C SER A 87 31.38 -7.28 31.26
N LYS A 88 31.18 -8.29 30.40
CA LYS A 88 30.16 -8.19 29.35
C LYS A 88 28.75 -7.97 29.90
N ASP A 89 28.47 -8.49 31.10
CA ASP A 89 27.17 -8.37 31.78
C ASP A 89 27.10 -7.14 32.70
N ALA A 90 28.21 -6.42 32.87
CA ALA A 90 28.34 -5.20 33.67
C ALA A 90 29.40 -4.27 33.02
N PRO A 91 29.08 -3.65 31.86
CA PRO A 91 29.96 -2.69 31.20
C PRO A 91 30.01 -1.36 31.95
N ILE A 92 31.06 -0.57 31.72
CA ILE A 92 31.12 0.84 32.14
C ILE A 92 30.14 1.62 31.27
N VAL A 93 29.19 2.32 31.88
CA VAL A 93 28.21 3.14 31.18
C VAL A 93 28.72 4.57 31.03
N LEU A 94 28.79 5.04 29.79
CA LEU A 94 29.07 6.42 29.40
C LEU A 94 27.82 6.99 28.71
N THR A 95 27.63 8.30 28.74
CA THR A 95 26.44 8.96 28.17
C THR A 95 26.83 10.08 27.23
N VAL A 96 26.08 10.24 26.14
CA VAL A 96 26.24 11.29 25.13
C VAL A 96 24.87 11.73 24.63
N THR A 97 24.68 13.04 24.40
CA THR A 97 23.48 13.56 23.73
C THR A 97 23.65 13.52 22.20
N ALA A 98 22.63 13.08 21.48
CA ALA A 98 22.61 13.09 20.02
C ALA A 98 22.93 14.49 19.46
N GLY A 99 23.73 14.53 18.38
CA GLY A 99 24.27 15.73 17.76
C GLY A 99 25.44 16.39 18.50
N GLN A 100 25.80 15.95 19.71
CA GLN A 100 26.96 16.48 20.45
C GLN A 100 28.23 15.65 20.19
N PRO A 101 29.42 16.28 20.19
CA PRO A 101 30.68 15.56 20.05
C PRO A 101 30.98 14.74 21.32
N PHE A 102 31.31 13.47 21.13
CA PHE A 102 31.79 12.56 22.18
C PHE A 102 33.28 12.32 22.03
N SER A 103 33.98 12.28 23.16
CA SER A 103 35.35 11.76 23.23
C SER A 103 35.61 11.15 24.61
N HIS A 104 36.17 9.95 24.64
CA HIS A 104 36.61 9.28 25.86
C HIS A 104 37.97 8.60 25.62
N THR A 105 38.90 8.75 26.58
CA THR A 105 40.23 8.15 26.50
C THR A 105 40.33 6.98 27.48
N PHE A 106 40.43 5.78 26.94
CA PHE A 106 40.72 4.58 27.70
C PHE A 106 42.22 4.52 28.04
N THR A 107 42.56 4.25 29.29
CA THR A 107 43.95 4.16 29.74
C THR A 107 44.13 2.96 30.66
N ALA A 108 44.74 1.91 30.11
CA ALA A 108 45.21 0.77 30.88
C ALA A 108 46.57 1.10 31.55
N GLN A 109 46.94 0.30 32.55
CA GLN A 109 48.11 0.49 33.41
C GLN A 109 48.95 -0.79 33.47
N GLY A 110 50.26 -0.64 33.67
CA GLY A 110 51.21 -1.75 33.63
C GLY A 110 51.64 -2.09 32.21
N GLY A 111 52.15 -3.32 32.02
CA GLY A 111 52.81 -3.74 30.78
C GLY A 111 54.28 -3.32 30.72
N ASP A 112 55.09 -4.11 30.00
CA ASP A 112 56.53 -3.93 29.87
C ASP A 112 56.92 -3.05 28.66
N GLY A 113 55.94 -2.36 28.04
CA GLY A 113 56.11 -1.54 26.84
C GLY A 113 54.95 -0.57 26.59
N PRO A 114 54.95 0.15 25.46
CA PRO A 114 53.80 0.96 25.05
C PRO A 114 52.58 0.06 24.79
N LEU A 115 51.40 0.55 25.17
CA LEU A 115 50.13 -0.17 25.00
C LEU A 115 49.46 0.21 23.67
N GLU A 116 49.01 -0.79 22.93
CA GLU A 116 48.11 -0.63 21.79
C GLU A 116 46.69 -1.04 22.19
N TYR A 117 45.69 -0.35 21.64
CA TYR A 117 44.27 -0.53 21.97
C TYR A 117 43.49 -1.02 20.76
N LEU A 118 42.77 -2.14 20.91
CA LEU A 118 41.81 -2.62 19.92
C LEU A 118 40.39 -2.37 20.40
N PHE A 119 39.58 -1.75 19.55
CA PHE A 119 38.15 -1.53 19.79
C PHE A 119 37.35 -2.53 18.95
N ASN A 120 36.57 -3.39 19.61
CA ASN A 120 35.69 -4.35 18.97
C ASN A 120 34.22 -4.01 19.29
N PRO A 121 33.48 -3.40 18.35
CA PRO A 121 32.03 -3.24 18.44
C PRO A 121 31.33 -4.59 18.65
N LEU A 122 30.35 -4.64 19.54
CA LEU A 122 29.68 -5.89 19.94
C LEU A 122 28.25 -6.03 19.41
N ASN A 123 27.61 -4.92 19.03
CA ASN A 123 26.21 -4.89 18.61
C ASN A 123 25.92 -4.08 17.34
N PHE A 124 26.94 -3.53 16.66
CA PHE A 124 26.78 -2.82 15.40
C PHE A 124 27.95 -3.09 14.44
N ASP A 125 27.71 -2.88 13.15
CA ASP A 125 28.73 -2.96 12.10
C ASP A 125 29.33 -1.56 11.86
N PRO A 126 30.63 -1.33 12.15
CA PRO A 126 31.25 -0.02 11.98
C PRO A 126 31.36 0.44 10.52
N THR A 127 31.15 -0.45 9.54
CA THR A 127 31.13 -0.05 8.11
C THR A 127 29.82 0.57 7.68
N ASN A 128 28.75 0.36 8.45
CA ASN A 128 27.39 0.85 8.19
C ASN A 128 26.88 1.77 9.34
N ASP A 129 27.78 2.28 10.17
CA ASP A 129 27.44 3.08 11.34
C ASP A 129 26.98 4.51 10.98
N VAL A 130 25.78 4.86 11.46
CA VAL A 130 25.17 6.18 11.29
C VAL A 130 25.65 7.22 12.34
N ASN A 131 26.26 6.75 13.43
CA ASN A 131 26.67 7.55 14.58
C ASN A 131 28.12 8.07 14.50
N GLY A 132 28.92 7.56 13.57
CA GLY A 132 30.26 8.05 13.27
C GLY A 132 31.30 7.68 14.32
N TRP A 133 31.19 6.50 14.92
CA TRP A 133 32.18 5.95 15.84
C TRP A 133 33.54 5.81 15.17
N SER A 134 34.55 6.34 15.84
CA SER A 134 35.94 6.35 15.41
C SER A 134 36.85 6.12 16.61
N TRP A 135 37.96 5.43 16.41
CA TRP A 135 38.91 5.14 17.48
C TRP A 135 40.35 5.31 17.03
N ASN A 136 41.21 5.64 17.98
CA ASN A 136 42.64 5.78 17.79
C ASN A 136 43.37 4.73 18.64
N GLU A 137 43.84 3.69 17.97
CA GLU A 137 44.44 2.50 18.57
C GLU A 137 45.77 2.78 19.31
N GLN A 138 46.46 3.88 18.97
CA GLN A 138 47.72 4.27 19.61
C GLN A 138 47.51 5.14 20.87
N THR A 139 46.31 5.68 21.09
CA THR A 139 46.03 6.60 22.20
C THR A 139 44.85 6.17 23.08
N GLY A 140 44.12 5.12 22.69
CA GLY A 140 42.94 4.65 23.40
C GLY A 140 41.75 5.61 23.33
N VAL A 141 41.74 6.56 22.39
CA VAL A 141 40.63 7.53 22.25
C VAL A 141 39.52 6.93 21.39
N LEU A 142 38.30 6.90 21.95
CA LEU A 142 37.05 6.69 21.22
C LEU A 142 36.36 8.05 21.01
N SER A 143 35.88 8.33 19.81
CA SER A 143 35.20 9.59 19.45
C SER A 143 34.05 9.39 18.47
N ALA A 144 33.02 10.22 18.58
CA ALA A 144 31.85 10.18 17.69
C ALA A 144 31.11 11.53 17.65
N THR A 145 30.10 11.62 16.78
CA THR A 145 29.03 12.62 16.89
C THR A 145 27.73 11.89 16.56
N PRO A 146 27.20 11.10 17.53
CA PRO A 146 26.06 10.23 17.30
C PRO A 146 24.83 11.03 16.87
N LYS A 147 23.96 10.40 16.06
CA LYS A 147 22.79 11.04 15.46
C LYS A 147 21.48 10.33 15.80
N SER A 148 21.53 9.03 16.02
CA SER A 148 20.40 8.13 16.20
C SER A 148 20.37 7.58 17.62
N THR A 149 19.21 7.65 18.28
CA THR A 149 18.93 6.91 19.52
C THR A 149 18.24 5.58 19.24
N PHE A 150 17.90 5.27 17.99
CA PHE A 150 17.07 4.11 17.62
C PHE A 150 17.84 2.78 17.64
N ASP A 151 19.16 2.83 17.46
CA ASP A 151 20.03 1.64 17.42
C ASP A 151 20.35 1.08 18.82
N GLY A 152 19.81 1.71 19.87
CA GLY A 152 20.15 1.42 21.26
C GLY A 152 21.56 1.92 21.63
N PRO A 153 22.10 1.47 22.77
CA PRO A 153 23.42 1.90 23.22
C PRO A 153 24.55 1.18 22.48
N ALA A 154 25.65 1.88 22.22
CA ALA A 154 26.80 1.31 21.53
C ALA A 154 27.68 0.49 22.50
N LEU A 155 27.83 -0.81 22.25
CA LEU A 155 28.63 -1.71 23.08
C LEU A 155 30.01 -1.99 22.47
N PHE A 156 31.05 -1.83 23.28
CA PHE A 156 32.44 -2.03 22.89
C PHE A 156 33.14 -3.00 23.84
N GLN A 157 33.97 -3.87 23.27
CA GLN A 157 35.07 -4.51 23.99
C GLN A 157 36.36 -3.75 23.64
N VAL A 158 36.99 -3.13 24.64
CA VAL A 158 38.27 -2.43 24.52
C VAL A 158 39.37 -3.36 25.05
N THR A 159 40.34 -3.70 24.21
CA THR A 159 41.46 -4.58 24.57
C THR A 159 42.75 -3.79 24.55
N ALA A 160 43.40 -3.64 25.71
CA ALA A 160 44.75 -3.07 25.81
C ALA A 160 45.78 -4.20 25.76
N THR A 161 46.83 -4.02 24.95
CA THR A 161 47.81 -5.05 24.61
C THR A 161 49.22 -4.46 24.71
N ASP A 162 50.13 -5.16 25.38
CA ASP A 162 51.57 -5.02 25.11
C ASP A 162 52.08 -6.23 24.31
N LEU A 163 53.38 -6.33 24.02
CA LEU A 163 53.94 -7.43 23.23
C LEU A 163 53.80 -8.84 23.87
N HIS A 164 53.31 -8.95 25.10
CA HIS A 164 53.31 -10.17 25.92
C HIS A 164 52.01 -10.40 26.75
N GLN A 165 51.19 -9.37 26.97
CA GLN A 165 50.04 -9.32 27.89
C GLN A 165 48.85 -8.61 27.25
N THR A 166 47.64 -9.00 27.66
CA THR A 166 46.39 -8.31 27.26
C THR A 166 45.46 -8.12 28.45
N ALA A 167 44.67 -7.05 28.43
CA ALA A 167 43.58 -6.81 29.37
C ALA A 167 42.35 -6.28 28.65
N VAL A 168 41.16 -6.71 29.08
CA VAL A 168 39.88 -6.38 28.43
C VAL A 168 38.99 -5.53 29.36
N GLN A 169 38.36 -4.51 28.79
CA GLN A 169 37.31 -3.70 29.40
C GLN A 169 36.07 -3.70 28.51
N TYR A 170 34.89 -3.69 29.12
CA TYR A 170 33.59 -3.63 28.44
C TYR A 170 32.93 -2.29 28.72
N VAL A 171 32.41 -1.66 27.67
CA VAL A 171 31.88 -0.29 27.71
C VAL A 171 30.56 -0.23 26.95
N GLN A 172 29.62 0.52 27.50
CA GLN A 172 28.35 0.87 26.90
C GLN A 172 28.30 2.39 26.77
N VAL A 173 27.95 2.91 25.60
CA VAL A 173 27.69 4.34 25.41
C VAL A 173 26.21 4.55 25.09
N ASP A 174 25.50 5.10 26.07
CA ASP A 174 24.09 5.46 25.97
C ASP A 174 23.96 6.78 25.22
N ILE A 175 23.20 6.75 24.11
CA ILE A 175 22.89 7.94 23.31
C ILE A 175 21.52 8.45 23.76
N GLU A 176 21.51 9.57 24.47
CA GLU A 176 20.30 10.29 24.86
C GLU A 176 19.84 11.24 23.73
N PRO A 177 18.54 11.45 23.54
CA PRO A 177 18.03 12.41 22.56
C PRO A 177 18.34 13.85 23.00
N GLY A 178 18.39 14.76 22.04
CA GLY A 178 18.48 16.20 22.30
C GLY A 178 17.23 16.78 22.98
N ALA A 179 17.26 18.09 23.24
CA ALA A 179 16.07 18.80 23.70
C ALA A 179 14.97 18.77 22.63
N PRO A 180 13.69 18.57 23.01
CA PRO A 180 12.59 18.53 22.05
C PRO A 180 12.41 19.87 21.33
N VAL A 181 12.23 19.82 20.01
CA VAL A 181 12.01 21.01 19.16
C VAL A 181 10.56 21.15 18.68
N GLY A 182 9.80 20.06 18.68
CA GLY A 182 8.40 20.02 18.26
C GLY A 182 7.85 18.60 18.29
N VAL A 183 6.63 18.44 17.77
CA VAL A 183 5.90 17.17 17.69
C VAL A 183 5.75 16.78 16.22
N THR A 184 6.22 15.60 15.84
CA THR A 184 6.05 15.05 14.49
C THR A 184 4.94 13.98 14.49
N PHE A 185 4.14 13.91 13.41
CA PHE A 185 3.00 12.98 13.34
C PHE A 185 2.48 12.73 11.92
N GLY A 186 1.99 11.51 11.70
CA GLY A 186 1.13 11.20 10.55
C GLY A 186 -0.33 11.64 10.81
N VAL A 187 -1.04 11.98 9.74
CA VAL A 187 -2.46 12.30 9.70
C VAL A 187 -3.11 11.46 8.60
N ASP A 188 -4.10 10.66 8.98
CA ASP A 188 -4.95 9.90 8.06
C ASP A 188 -6.39 10.46 8.14
N SER A 189 -7.08 10.61 7.01
CA SER A 189 -8.48 11.09 6.97
C SER A 189 -9.45 10.01 6.51
N SER A 190 -10.64 9.93 7.10
CA SER A 190 -11.64 8.89 6.78
C SER A 190 -12.32 9.07 5.42
N ASP A 191 -12.08 10.18 4.74
CA ASP A 191 -12.63 10.56 3.43
C ASP A 191 -11.57 10.57 2.30
N SER A 192 -10.37 10.05 2.57
CA SER A 192 -9.24 10.10 1.64
C SER A 192 -8.35 8.85 1.75
N ASP A 193 -7.87 8.33 0.62
CA ASP A 193 -6.80 7.33 0.57
C ASP A 193 -5.38 7.96 0.65
N VAL A 194 -5.31 9.28 0.73
CA VAL A 194 -4.07 10.07 0.92
C VAL A 194 -3.82 10.26 2.42
N SER A 195 -2.57 10.10 2.84
CA SER A 195 -2.11 10.46 4.19
C SER A 195 -1.12 11.62 4.14
N TRP A 196 -0.89 12.26 5.28
CA TRP A 196 0.05 13.39 5.40
C TRP A 196 1.00 13.21 6.58
N GLN A 197 2.25 13.60 6.41
CA GLN A 197 3.19 13.77 7.52
C GLN A 197 3.25 15.27 7.88
N VAL A 198 3.16 15.58 9.17
CA VAL A 198 3.49 16.89 9.71
C VAL A 198 4.85 16.80 10.40
N ASP A 199 5.84 17.49 9.86
CA ASP A 199 7.18 17.63 10.44
C ASP A 199 7.11 18.49 11.72
N ALA A 200 8.12 18.39 12.59
CA ALA A 200 8.15 19.10 13.87
C ALA A 200 8.06 20.64 13.74
N ASP A 201 8.45 21.21 12.60
CA ASP A 201 8.34 22.65 12.29
C ASP A 201 6.97 23.08 11.74
N GLY A 202 6.04 22.14 11.53
CA GLY A 202 4.71 22.37 10.95
C GLY A 202 4.62 22.19 9.43
N THR A 203 5.71 21.81 8.75
CA THR A 203 5.68 21.47 7.32
C THR A 203 4.80 20.25 7.08
N ILE A 204 3.84 20.35 6.16
CA ILE A 204 2.91 19.26 5.81
C ILE A 204 3.38 18.63 4.49
N ARG A 205 3.59 17.31 4.47
CA ARG A 205 3.97 16.51 3.30
C ARG A 205 2.87 15.52 2.96
N GLU A 206 2.50 15.44 1.69
CA GLU A 206 1.42 14.59 1.20
C GLU A 206 1.94 13.28 0.60
N TYR A 207 1.35 12.17 1.03
CA TYR A 207 1.65 10.79 0.63
C TYR A 207 0.44 10.18 -0.08
N ALA A 208 0.27 10.54 -1.36
CA ALA A 208 -0.75 9.92 -2.21
C ALA A 208 -0.38 8.45 -2.54
N PRO A 209 -1.37 7.55 -2.74
CA PRO A 209 -1.13 6.15 -3.11
C PRO A 209 -0.22 6.00 -4.34
N GLY A 210 0.96 5.38 -4.14
CA GLY A 210 1.96 5.19 -5.19
C GLY A 210 2.89 6.39 -5.46
N GLY A 211 2.77 7.48 -4.70
CA GLY A 211 3.69 8.61 -4.72
C GLY A 211 4.94 8.42 -3.87
N THR A 212 5.89 9.37 -3.93
CA THR A 212 7.14 9.35 -3.15
C THR A 212 7.05 10.09 -1.80
N GLY A 213 6.01 10.91 -1.58
CA GLY A 213 5.81 11.66 -0.33
C GLY A 213 6.40 13.07 -0.29
N ASP A 214 6.91 13.59 -1.42
CA ASP A 214 7.66 14.85 -1.45
C ASP A 214 6.80 16.11 -1.67
N THR A 215 5.48 15.97 -1.86
CA THR A 215 4.58 17.10 -2.12
C THR A 215 4.32 17.88 -0.84
N VAL A 216 4.91 19.06 -0.70
CA VAL A 216 4.63 19.97 0.42
C VAL A 216 3.33 20.73 0.17
N VAL A 217 2.40 20.67 1.13
CA VAL A 217 1.08 21.34 1.09
C VAL A 217 0.93 22.34 2.24
N SER A 218 0.02 23.31 2.10
CA SER A 218 -0.22 24.33 3.13
C SER A 218 -1.33 23.97 4.13
N GLU A 219 -2.14 22.98 3.82
CA GLU A 219 -3.30 22.55 4.61
C GLU A 219 -3.67 21.10 4.27
N VAL A 220 -4.27 20.39 5.22
CA VAL A 220 -4.86 19.07 5.01
C VAL A 220 -6.37 19.23 4.70
N PRO A 221 -6.91 18.60 3.64
CA PRO A 221 -8.33 18.60 3.34
C PRO A 221 -9.13 17.65 4.24
N ALA A 222 -10.40 17.99 4.49
CA ALA A 222 -11.43 17.10 5.04
C ALA A 222 -12.84 17.58 4.64
N THR A 223 -13.85 16.79 4.95
CA THR A 223 -15.27 17.10 4.77
C THR A 223 -16.03 17.11 6.10
N VAL A 224 -17.14 17.85 6.19
CA VAL A 224 -18.00 17.81 7.38
C VAL A 224 -18.48 16.38 7.65
N GLY A 225 -18.35 15.92 8.90
CA GLY A 225 -18.70 14.56 9.29
C GLY A 225 -17.61 13.51 9.05
N SER A 226 -16.51 13.83 8.37
CA SER A 226 -15.32 12.98 8.34
C SER A 226 -14.49 13.09 9.62
N SER A 227 -13.52 12.19 9.78
CA SER A 227 -12.61 12.18 10.91
C SER A 227 -11.15 12.05 10.49
N MET A 228 -10.28 12.76 11.19
CA MET A 228 -8.83 12.58 11.09
C MET A 228 -8.32 11.76 12.26
N THR A 229 -7.38 10.85 12.00
CA THR A 229 -6.65 10.11 13.04
C THR A 229 -5.19 10.53 13.01
N LEU A 230 -4.63 10.88 14.17
CA LEU A 230 -3.23 11.29 14.31
C LEU A 230 -2.66 10.99 15.69
N ALA A 231 -1.36 10.75 15.77
CA ALA A 231 -0.64 10.54 17.03
C ALA A 231 0.68 11.32 17.00
N GLY A 232 0.87 12.19 17.99
CA GLY A 232 2.05 13.05 18.14
C GLY A 232 3.21 12.38 18.89
N LEU A 233 4.42 12.57 18.36
CA LEU A 233 5.69 12.19 19.00
C LEU A 233 6.61 13.41 19.15
N ALA A 234 7.00 13.75 20.38
CA ALA A 234 7.99 14.80 20.62
C ALA A 234 9.39 14.33 20.19
N VAL A 235 10.06 15.15 19.37
CA VAL A 235 11.35 14.84 18.78
C VAL A 235 12.38 15.95 18.96
N ASP A 236 13.65 15.58 18.98
CA ASP A 236 14.78 16.51 18.95
C ASP A 236 15.06 17.04 17.53
N ALA A 237 16.08 17.90 17.39
CA ALA A 237 16.47 18.50 16.11
C ALA A 237 16.98 17.49 15.04
N LEU A 238 17.15 16.22 15.39
CA LEU A 238 17.58 15.13 14.50
C LEU A 238 16.45 14.12 14.24
N GLY A 239 15.27 14.32 14.83
CA GLY A 239 14.13 13.41 14.72
C GLY A 239 14.13 12.27 15.75
N ASN A 240 15.03 12.27 16.74
CA ASN A 240 15.02 11.26 17.80
C ASN A 240 13.86 11.52 18.76
N ARG A 241 13.17 10.44 19.14
CA ARG A 241 12.11 10.46 20.16
C ARG A 241 12.66 10.94 21.50
N THR A 242 12.06 11.98 22.09
CA THR A 242 12.52 12.54 23.38
C THR A 242 11.84 11.93 24.60
N THR A 243 10.61 11.43 24.46
CA THR A 243 9.85 10.82 25.56
C THR A 243 10.27 9.35 25.75
N PRO A 244 10.78 8.90 26.92
CA PRO A 244 11.28 7.53 27.09
C PRO A 244 10.22 6.41 26.90
N GLY A 245 10.71 5.18 26.77
CA GLY A 245 9.90 3.94 26.79
C GLY A 245 9.42 3.44 25.43
N ASP A 246 9.02 2.17 25.36
CA ASP A 246 8.61 1.50 24.11
C ASP A 246 7.16 1.81 23.72
N GLU A 247 6.30 2.09 24.71
CA GLU A 247 4.89 2.46 24.47
C GLU A 247 4.80 3.80 23.73
N TYR A 248 3.86 3.92 22.79
CA TYR A 248 3.64 5.18 22.07
C TYR A 248 3.06 6.24 23.04
N PRO A 249 3.67 7.43 23.17
CA PRO A 249 3.27 8.39 24.20
C PRO A 249 1.91 9.01 23.91
N ARG A 250 1.17 9.31 24.98
CA ARG A 250 -0.14 9.96 24.85
C ARG A 250 0.01 11.45 24.53
N SER A 251 -0.11 11.76 23.25
CA SER A 251 -0.28 13.12 22.74
C SER A 251 -1.70 13.65 22.99
N THR A 252 -1.84 14.97 22.98
CA THR A 252 -3.11 15.70 23.07
C THR A 252 -3.31 16.58 21.84
N VAL A 253 -4.56 16.79 21.43
CA VAL A 253 -4.92 17.65 20.28
C VAL A 253 -5.92 18.70 20.73
N THR A 254 -5.78 19.91 20.19
CA THR A 254 -6.74 21.01 20.34
C THR A 254 -7.05 21.61 18.97
N SER A 255 -8.28 22.11 18.79
CA SER A 255 -8.69 22.86 17.60
C SER A 255 -8.97 24.31 17.97
N THR A 256 -8.74 25.23 17.02
CA THR A 256 -9.25 26.62 17.11
C THR A 256 -10.78 26.69 17.08
N THR A 257 -11.45 25.63 16.63
CA THR A 257 -12.89 25.56 16.44
C THR A 257 -13.51 24.68 17.54
N ALA A 258 -14.28 25.30 18.44
CA ALA A 258 -14.78 24.66 19.66
C ALA A 258 -15.90 23.60 19.44
N SER A 259 -16.40 23.49 18.22
CA SER A 259 -17.40 22.52 17.77
C SER A 259 -16.77 21.23 17.21
N ASP A 260 -15.45 21.21 17.00
CA ASP A 260 -14.70 20.00 16.61
C ASP A 260 -14.57 19.05 17.81
N GLY A 261 -14.80 17.75 17.59
CA GLY A 261 -14.58 16.72 18.59
C GLY A 261 -13.13 16.25 18.60
N VAL A 262 -12.58 15.95 19.78
CA VAL A 262 -11.28 15.30 19.94
C VAL A 262 -11.39 14.17 20.97
N VAL A 263 -11.04 12.94 20.57
CA VAL A 263 -11.11 11.75 21.43
C VAL A 263 -9.83 10.94 21.29
N TRP A 264 -9.25 10.49 22.41
CA TRP A 264 -8.13 9.55 22.42
C TRP A 264 -8.63 8.10 22.41
N ASP A 265 -8.20 7.29 21.43
CA ASP A 265 -8.41 5.85 21.41
C ASP A 265 -7.18 5.11 21.96
N PRO A 266 -7.27 4.46 23.14
CA PRO A 266 -6.16 3.73 23.73
C PRO A 266 -5.84 2.39 23.04
N ASN A 267 -6.67 1.90 22.12
CA ASN A 267 -6.37 0.67 21.35
C ASN A 267 -5.43 0.95 20.18
N TRP A 268 -5.46 2.18 19.65
CA TRP A 268 -4.65 2.64 18.52
C TRP A 268 -3.57 3.64 18.92
N SER A 269 -3.54 4.06 20.19
CA SER A 269 -2.67 5.13 20.72
C SER A 269 -2.69 6.40 19.87
N ALA A 270 -3.90 6.81 19.46
CA ALA A 270 -4.10 7.94 18.56
C ALA A 270 -5.26 8.83 19.03
N ASN A 271 -5.25 10.09 18.58
CA ASN A 271 -6.37 11.00 18.67
C ASN A 271 -7.20 10.91 17.39
N THR A 272 -8.52 10.78 17.53
CA THR A 272 -9.49 10.99 16.46
C THR A 272 -10.11 12.38 16.62
N VAL A 273 -10.02 13.19 15.57
CA VAL A 273 -10.63 14.52 15.45
C VAL A 273 -11.84 14.42 14.53
N THR A 274 -12.97 15.02 14.88
CA THR A 274 -14.19 15.05 14.06
C THR A 274 -14.64 16.48 13.79
N PHE A 275 -15.08 16.75 12.56
CA PHE A 275 -15.46 18.10 12.12
C PHE A 275 -16.97 18.24 11.94
N SER A 276 -17.57 19.23 12.58
CA SER A 276 -19.03 19.44 12.57
C SER A 276 -19.49 20.61 11.69
N GLU A 277 -18.58 21.50 11.28
CA GLU A 277 -18.88 22.66 10.44
C GLU A 277 -17.72 23.01 9.47
N PRO A 278 -18.01 23.56 8.28
CA PRO A 278 -17.01 23.87 7.25
C PRO A 278 -16.15 25.09 7.63
N GLY A 279 -15.00 25.24 6.96
CA GLY A 279 -14.06 26.35 7.16
C GLY A 279 -12.63 25.90 7.44
N THR A 280 -11.74 26.85 7.68
CA THR A 280 -10.33 26.60 8.02
C THR A 280 -10.13 26.64 9.54
N ARG A 281 -9.40 25.66 10.08
CA ARG A 281 -9.03 25.56 11.50
C ARG A 281 -7.54 25.25 11.64
N THR A 282 -6.96 25.62 12.77
CA THR A 282 -5.62 25.18 13.16
C THR A 282 -5.77 24.10 14.23
N LEU A 283 -5.17 22.94 13.98
CA LEU A 283 -5.04 21.88 14.97
C LEU A 283 -3.64 21.96 15.59
N THR A 284 -3.57 21.91 16.92
CA THR A 284 -2.32 21.91 17.69
C THR A 284 -2.18 20.60 18.44
N VAL A 285 -1.12 19.84 18.12
CA VAL A 285 -0.77 18.57 18.74
C VAL A 285 0.34 18.81 19.77
N SER A 286 0.20 18.27 20.98
CA SER A 286 1.15 18.49 22.08
C SER A 286 1.54 17.17 22.77
N GLU A 287 2.84 16.98 22.98
CA GLU A 287 3.49 15.83 23.63
C GLU A 287 4.85 16.29 24.19
N GLY A 288 5.42 15.63 25.19
CA GLY A 288 6.76 15.96 25.72
C GLY A 288 6.96 17.38 26.28
N GLY A 289 5.89 18.16 26.45
CA GLY A 289 5.96 19.59 26.82
C GLY A 289 6.19 20.55 25.65
N VAL A 290 6.19 20.05 24.41
CA VAL A 290 6.25 20.83 23.16
C VAL A 290 4.96 20.66 22.34
N SER A 291 4.77 21.52 21.35
CA SER A 291 3.59 21.51 20.49
C SER A 291 3.94 21.88 19.05
N THR A 292 3.28 21.25 18.09
CA THR A 292 3.32 21.61 16.66
C THR A 292 1.90 21.79 16.15
N SER A 293 1.71 22.74 15.22
CA SER A 293 0.39 23.10 14.70
C SER A 293 0.34 23.04 13.19
N PHE A 294 -0.81 22.64 12.64
CA PHE A 294 -1.04 22.54 11.21
C PHE A 294 -2.45 23.03 10.84
N THR A 295 -2.65 23.36 9.57
CA THR A 295 -3.91 23.88 9.05
C THR A 295 -4.76 22.75 8.47
N VAL A 296 -6.05 22.72 8.80
CA VAL A 296 -7.04 21.84 8.18
C VAL A 296 -8.13 22.69 7.50
N ARG A 297 -8.41 22.40 6.23
CA ARG A 297 -9.58 22.93 5.51
C ARG A 297 -10.66 21.87 5.47
N VAL A 298 -11.79 22.14 6.12
CA VAL A 298 -12.97 21.29 6.02
C VAL A 298 -13.95 21.95 5.04
N SER A 299 -14.27 21.26 3.95
CA SER A 299 -15.37 21.65 3.06
C SER A 299 -16.70 21.08 3.57
N GLU A 300 -17.81 21.58 3.04
CA GLU A 300 -19.11 20.92 3.23
C GLU A 300 -19.03 19.48 2.70
N ALA A 301 -19.80 18.58 3.33
CA ALA A 301 -20.00 17.24 2.79
C ALA A 301 -20.81 17.34 1.48
N PRO A 302 -20.53 16.50 0.46
CA PRO A 302 -21.43 16.39 -0.68
C PRO A 302 -22.82 15.98 -0.18
N ALA A 303 -23.86 16.68 -0.62
CA ALA A 303 -25.22 16.33 -0.26
C ALA A 303 -25.56 14.92 -0.78
N ALA A 304 -26.23 14.13 0.06
CA ALA A 304 -26.43 12.72 -0.21
C ALA A 304 -27.35 12.51 -1.42
N VAL A 305 -26.92 11.65 -2.35
CA VAL A 305 -27.77 11.21 -3.46
C VAL A 305 -28.98 10.48 -2.91
N THR A 306 -30.18 10.95 -3.23
CA THR A 306 -31.45 10.28 -2.88
C THR A 306 -32.26 9.88 -4.10
N GLY A 307 -31.93 10.39 -5.30
CA GLY A 307 -32.57 10.03 -6.55
C GLY A 307 -31.66 10.25 -7.75
N ILE A 308 -32.14 9.84 -8.92
CA ILE A 308 -31.51 10.13 -10.21
C ILE A 308 -32.63 10.66 -11.13
N THR A 309 -32.47 11.89 -11.61
CA THR A 309 -33.39 12.44 -12.62
C THR A 309 -32.84 12.14 -14.02
N ILE A 310 -33.71 11.68 -14.93
CA ILE A 310 -33.28 11.18 -16.25
C ILE A 310 -34.15 11.81 -17.34
N GLY A 311 -33.50 12.30 -18.39
CA GLY A 311 -34.11 12.69 -19.66
C GLY A 311 -33.58 11.83 -20.81
N VAL A 312 -34.47 11.18 -21.56
CA VAL A 312 -34.14 10.40 -22.76
C VAL A 312 -34.62 11.16 -23.99
N LEU A 313 -33.75 11.28 -24.99
CA LEU A 313 -33.99 11.95 -26.26
C LEU A 313 -33.77 10.98 -27.43
N PRO A 314 -34.59 11.03 -28.49
CA PRO A 314 -34.41 10.23 -29.68
C PRO A 314 -33.20 10.70 -30.50
N ALA A 315 -32.54 9.79 -31.22
CA ALA A 315 -31.36 10.13 -32.02
C ALA A 315 -31.62 11.08 -33.19
N ASP A 316 -32.88 11.24 -33.62
CA ASP A 316 -33.21 12.17 -34.71
C ASP A 316 -33.06 13.64 -34.31
N GLY A 317 -33.07 13.95 -33.00
CA GLY A 317 -32.89 15.30 -32.44
C GLY A 317 -33.85 16.38 -32.96
N THR A 318 -34.87 15.99 -33.73
CA THR A 318 -35.66 16.88 -34.60
C THR A 318 -37.16 16.64 -34.47
N SER A 319 -37.56 15.48 -33.94
CA SER A 319 -38.95 15.19 -33.57
C SER A 319 -39.48 16.13 -32.48
N GLY A 320 -38.63 16.56 -31.54
CA GLY A 320 -39.02 17.35 -30.36
C GLY A 320 -39.53 16.51 -29.18
N ASP A 321 -39.76 15.22 -29.43
CA ASP A 321 -40.18 14.21 -28.46
C ASP A 321 -39.08 13.91 -27.45
N ARG A 322 -39.46 13.67 -26.19
CA ARG A 322 -38.55 13.28 -25.11
C ARG A 322 -39.28 12.51 -24.02
N TRP A 323 -38.54 11.77 -23.20
CA TRP A 323 -39.06 11.08 -22.03
C TRP A 323 -38.33 11.56 -20.78
N GLY A 324 -39.08 11.81 -19.70
CA GLY A 324 -38.52 11.97 -18.36
C GLY A 324 -38.74 10.68 -17.57
N VAL A 325 -37.74 10.25 -16.78
CA VAL A 325 -37.87 9.14 -15.83
C VAL A 325 -37.55 9.66 -14.43
N ASP A 326 -38.46 9.37 -13.51
CA ASP A 326 -38.37 9.67 -12.08
C ASP A 326 -38.79 8.42 -11.31
N GLY A 327 -37.81 7.77 -10.65
CA GLY A 327 -37.99 6.41 -10.11
C GLY A 327 -38.41 5.42 -11.19
N ASP A 328 -39.57 4.77 -11.01
CA ASP A 328 -40.17 3.83 -11.95
C ASP A 328 -41.17 4.48 -12.94
N VAL A 329 -41.40 5.80 -12.82
CA VAL A 329 -42.39 6.54 -13.61
C VAL A 329 -41.74 7.12 -14.87
N ILE A 330 -42.16 6.64 -16.03
CA ILE A 330 -41.76 7.19 -17.34
C ILE A 330 -42.86 8.12 -17.85
N THR A 331 -42.52 9.38 -18.08
CA THR A 331 -43.41 10.39 -18.66
C THR A 331 -42.93 10.74 -20.07
N TYR A 332 -43.75 10.47 -21.07
CA TYR A 332 -43.54 10.93 -22.45
C TYR A 332 -44.02 12.38 -22.60
N TYR A 333 -43.15 13.22 -23.12
CA TYR A 333 -43.42 14.61 -23.48
C TYR A 333 -43.39 14.69 -25.02
N PRO A 334 -44.55 14.65 -25.69
CA PRO A 334 -44.62 14.85 -27.14
C PRO A 334 -44.20 16.28 -27.49
N ALA A 335 -43.71 16.48 -28.72
CA ALA A 335 -43.42 17.82 -29.24
C ALA A 335 -44.67 18.71 -29.32
N ASP A 336 -45.80 18.11 -29.72
CA ASP A 336 -47.13 18.73 -29.79
C ASP A 336 -48.13 17.93 -28.93
N GLY A 337 -48.41 18.37 -27.71
CA GLY A 337 -49.46 17.78 -26.86
C GLY A 337 -49.19 17.89 -25.36
N ASP A 338 -50.09 17.31 -24.57
CA ASP A 338 -49.94 17.19 -23.12
C ASP A 338 -49.04 15.99 -22.75
N PRO A 339 -48.23 16.08 -21.67
CA PRO A 339 -47.43 14.96 -21.19
C PRO A 339 -48.29 13.77 -20.75
N GLN A 340 -47.83 12.55 -21.02
CA GLN A 340 -48.54 11.31 -20.67
C GLN A 340 -47.60 10.28 -20.04
N GLN A 341 -48.07 9.59 -19.01
CA GLN A 341 -47.34 8.46 -18.42
C GLN A 341 -47.38 7.26 -19.38
N VAL A 342 -46.24 6.60 -19.57
CA VAL A 342 -46.09 5.41 -20.41
C VAL A 342 -45.39 4.30 -19.65
N ASP A 343 -45.60 3.05 -20.05
CA ASP A 343 -44.93 1.91 -19.42
C ASP A 343 -43.48 1.74 -19.89
N ALA A 344 -43.14 2.15 -21.11
CA ALA A 344 -41.80 2.02 -21.67
C ALA A 344 -41.55 3.01 -22.81
N ILE A 345 -40.28 3.24 -23.12
CA ILE A 345 -39.82 4.11 -24.21
C ILE A 345 -39.75 3.29 -25.51
N PRO A 346 -40.43 3.68 -26.60
CA PRO A 346 -40.35 2.97 -27.87
C PRO A 346 -38.99 3.20 -28.56
N ALA A 347 -38.39 2.13 -29.08
CA ALA A 347 -37.18 2.18 -29.92
C ALA A 347 -37.27 1.14 -31.05
N ARG A 348 -36.29 1.14 -31.98
CA ARG A 348 -36.14 0.05 -32.96
C ARG A 348 -34.76 -0.59 -32.87
N GLN A 349 -34.67 -1.82 -33.34
CA GLN A 349 -33.41 -2.54 -33.44
C GLN A 349 -32.45 -1.80 -34.38
N GLY A 350 -31.26 -1.49 -33.87
CA GLY A 350 -30.23 -0.70 -34.54
C GLY A 350 -30.36 0.82 -34.35
N ASP A 351 -31.45 1.31 -33.75
CA ASP A 351 -31.56 2.71 -33.34
C ASP A 351 -30.71 2.96 -32.07
N ARG A 352 -30.37 4.23 -31.84
CA ARG A 352 -29.76 4.72 -30.60
C ARG A 352 -30.62 5.79 -29.94
N VAL A 353 -30.43 5.99 -28.64
CA VAL A 353 -31.07 7.06 -27.84
C VAL A 353 -30.02 7.81 -27.03
N GLN A 354 -30.22 9.10 -26.80
CA GLN A 354 -29.37 9.89 -25.91
C GLN A 354 -30.01 9.96 -24.52
N ILE A 355 -29.26 9.61 -23.49
CA ILE A 355 -29.68 9.64 -22.09
C ILE A 355 -28.87 10.71 -21.36
N ARG A 356 -29.57 11.73 -20.84
CA ARG A 356 -29.05 12.72 -19.91
C ARG A 356 -29.56 12.35 -18.52
N ALA A 357 -28.69 12.36 -17.53
CA ALA A 357 -29.06 12.02 -16.17
C ALA A 357 -28.16 12.77 -15.17
N LEU A 358 -28.71 13.08 -14.01
CA LEU A 358 -28.01 13.69 -12.88
C LEU A 358 -28.44 12.99 -11.59
N ALA A 359 -27.49 12.75 -10.69
CA ALA A 359 -27.77 12.41 -9.30
C ALA A 359 -28.38 13.63 -8.61
N VAL A 360 -29.41 13.43 -7.77
CA VAL A 360 -30.09 14.52 -7.04
C VAL A 360 -30.24 14.22 -5.56
N ASP A 361 -30.22 15.28 -4.75
CA ASP A 361 -30.49 15.25 -3.32
C ASP A 361 -32.00 15.21 -3.00
N ALA A 362 -32.33 15.28 -1.70
CA ALA A 362 -33.69 15.19 -1.20
C ALA A 362 -34.58 16.39 -1.61
N ASP A 363 -33.97 17.52 -1.97
CA ASP A 363 -34.62 18.74 -2.45
C ASP A 363 -34.60 18.83 -4.00
N GLY A 364 -34.14 17.76 -4.67
CA GLY A 364 -34.07 17.66 -6.13
C GLY A 364 -32.94 18.48 -6.77
N GLN A 365 -31.96 18.95 -5.98
CA GLN A 365 -30.79 19.67 -6.51
C GLN A 365 -29.73 18.68 -7.00
N PRO A 366 -29.00 19.00 -8.08
CA PRO A 366 -27.97 18.10 -8.63
C PRO A 366 -26.76 17.97 -7.69
N VAL A 367 -26.34 16.72 -7.46
CA VAL A 367 -25.23 16.35 -6.57
C VAL A 367 -24.25 15.41 -7.29
N GLY A 368 -23.49 15.99 -8.22
CA GLY A 368 -22.54 15.28 -9.07
C GLY A 368 -22.83 15.49 -10.55
N ASP A 369 -21.88 15.08 -11.39
CA ASP A 369 -21.95 15.22 -12.84
C ASP A 369 -22.43 13.94 -13.52
N HIS A 370 -22.83 14.04 -14.79
CA HIS A 370 -23.26 12.88 -15.59
C HIS A 370 -22.18 11.78 -15.68
N THR A 371 -20.91 12.16 -15.60
CA THR A 371 -19.75 11.26 -15.65
C THR A 371 -19.59 10.38 -14.41
N ASP A 372 -20.24 10.74 -13.30
CA ASP A 372 -20.18 9.97 -12.05
C ASP A 372 -21.20 8.81 -12.07
N LEU A 373 -22.06 8.75 -13.10
CA LEU A 373 -23.11 7.76 -13.27
C LEU A 373 -22.63 6.54 -14.05
N THR A 374 -23.00 5.34 -13.59
CA THR A 374 -22.78 4.09 -14.32
C THR A 374 -24.03 3.68 -15.09
N PHE A 375 -23.88 3.35 -16.37
CA PHE A 375 -24.97 2.88 -17.25
C PHE A 375 -24.76 1.41 -17.62
N THR A 376 -25.74 0.56 -17.32
CA THR A 376 -25.71 -0.89 -17.61
C THR A 376 -26.98 -1.33 -18.32
N SER A 377 -26.88 -2.06 -19.44
CA SER A 377 -28.02 -2.76 -20.06
C SER A 377 -28.16 -4.19 -19.50
N ASP A 378 -29.39 -4.68 -19.41
CA ASP A 378 -29.68 -6.11 -19.19
C ASP A 378 -29.36 -6.98 -20.41
N VAL A 379 -29.30 -6.38 -21.61
CA VAL A 379 -28.91 -7.04 -22.87
C VAL A 379 -27.42 -6.76 -23.16
N ALA A 380 -26.58 -7.78 -22.95
CA ALA A 380 -25.12 -7.68 -23.01
C ALA A 380 -24.50 -7.34 -24.39
N SER A 381 -25.30 -7.31 -25.46
CA SER A 381 -24.86 -6.86 -26.79
C SER A 381 -25.06 -5.35 -27.01
N ASP A 382 -25.94 -4.71 -26.25
CA ASP A 382 -26.14 -3.25 -26.34
C ASP A 382 -24.87 -2.48 -26.03
N ARG A 383 -24.75 -1.28 -26.61
CA ARG A 383 -23.55 -0.45 -26.46
C ARG A 383 -23.89 0.88 -25.82
N THR A 384 -23.14 1.22 -24.78
CA THR A 384 -23.17 2.52 -24.11
C THR A 384 -21.91 3.31 -24.48
N GLU A 385 -22.08 4.58 -24.86
CA GLU A 385 -20.99 5.48 -25.27
C GLU A 385 -21.22 6.88 -24.71
N TYR A 386 -20.25 7.41 -23.96
CA TYR A 386 -20.33 8.77 -23.41
C TYR A 386 -19.98 9.82 -24.47
N ASP A 387 -20.84 10.82 -24.59
CA ASP A 387 -20.72 11.98 -25.48
C ASP A 387 -20.32 13.22 -24.65
N PRO A 388 -19.04 13.64 -24.67
CA PRO A 388 -18.56 14.76 -23.88
C PRO A 388 -19.02 16.14 -24.41
N GLU A 389 -19.43 16.24 -25.68
CA GLU A 389 -19.97 17.49 -26.23
C GLU A 389 -21.42 17.69 -25.80
N ALA A 390 -22.20 16.61 -25.76
CA ALA A 390 -23.57 16.63 -25.28
C ALA A 390 -23.69 16.59 -23.74
N VAL A 391 -22.68 16.07 -23.03
CA VAL A 391 -22.75 15.66 -21.62
C VAL A 391 -23.90 14.66 -21.42
N ALA A 392 -23.82 13.55 -22.15
CA ALA A 392 -24.87 12.54 -22.20
C ALA A 392 -24.31 11.16 -22.59
N THR A 393 -25.07 10.10 -22.36
CA THR A 393 -24.71 8.73 -22.77
C THR A 393 -25.61 8.28 -23.91
N TRP A 394 -25.02 7.88 -25.04
CA TRP A 394 -25.71 7.18 -26.12
C TRP A 394 -25.88 5.71 -25.75
N VAL A 395 -27.07 5.15 -26.00
CA VAL A 395 -27.36 3.72 -25.89
C VAL A 395 -27.83 3.22 -27.25
N THR A 396 -27.22 2.15 -27.76
CA THR A 396 -27.59 1.49 -29.04
C THR A 396 -28.16 0.11 -28.76
N PHE A 397 -29.35 -0.18 -29.30
CA PHE A 397 -30.07 -1.44 -29.06
C PHE A 397 -29.83 -2.46 -30.19
N GLU A 398 -29.12 -3.55 -29.92
CA GLU A 398 -28.74 -4.52 -30.97
C GLU A 398 -29.82 -5.56 -31.27
N HIS A 399 -30.83 -5.70 -30.40
CA HIS A 399 -31.87 -6.74 -30.48
C HIS A 399 -33.28 -6.17 -30.43
N ALA A 400 -34.25 -6.92 -30.97
CA ALA A 400 -35.65 -6.58 -30.94
C ALA A 400 -36.34 -7.31 -29.78
N SER A 401 -36.34 -6.69 -28.62
CA SER A 401 -36.84 -7.19 -27.34
C SER A 401 -37.27 -6.02 -26.43
N PRO A 402 -37.85 -6.27 -25.26
CA PRO A 402 -37.80 -5.32 -24.15
C PRO A 402 -36.37 -5.25 -23.58
N HIS A 403 -35.89 -4.04 -23.27
CA HIS A 403 -34.56 -3.79 -22.69
C HIS A 403 -34.68 -2.92 -21.44
N THR A 404 -33.78 -3.10 -20.48
CA THR A 404 -33.73 -2.34 -19.22
C THR A 404 -32.36 -1.72 -19.03
N ILE A 405 -32.28 -0.39 -19.09
CA ILE A 405 -31.06 0.34 -18.75
C ILE A 405 -31.12 0.74 -17.28
N THR A 406 -30.16 0.26 -16.50
CA THR A 406 -29.96 0.69 -15.10
C THR A 406 -28.94 1.83 -15.08
N VAL A 407 -29.33 2.95 -14.47
CA VAL A 407 -28.45 4.08 -14.15
C VAL A 407 -28.16 4.03 -12.65
N ALA A 408 -26.89 4.13 -12.27
CA ALA A 408 -26.45 4.00 -10.87
C ALA A 408 -25.53 5.16 -10.45
N SER A 409 -25.71 5.61 -9.20
CA SER A 409 -24.83 6.55 -8.50
C SER A 409 -24.60 6.02 -7.08
N GLY A 410 -23.44 5.41 -6.84
CA GLY A 410 -23.20 4.62 -5.64
C GLY A 410 -24.24 3.49 -5.48
N ASP A 411 -24.91 3.44 -4.33
CA ASP A 411 -25.98 2.47 -4.04
C ASP A 411 -27.37 2.88 -4.57
N VAL A 412 -27.53 4.10 -5.08
CA VAL A 412 -28.81 4.59 -5.65
C VAL A 412 -28.89 4.18 -7.12
N THR A 413 -30.01 3.56 -7.50
CA THR A 413 -30.26 3.16 -8.90
C THR A 413 -31.64 3.62 -9.38
N SER A 414 -31.77 3.83 -10.68
CA SER A 414 -33.03 4.05 -11.40
C SER A 414 -33.02 3.23 -12.69
N THR A 415 -34.20 2.79 -13.14
CA THR A 415 -34.32 1.91 -14.31
C THR A 415 -35.14 2.56 -15.42
N ILE A 416 -34.68 2.37 -16.66
CA ILE A 416 -35.33 2.88 -17.87
C ILE A 416 -35.74 1.67 -18.70
N ARG A 417 -37.04 1.51 -18.93
CA ARG A 417 -37.60 0.41 -19.72
C ARG A 417 -37.80 0.85 -21.17
N PHE A 418 -37.30 0.06 -22.11
CA PHE A 418 -37.43 0.26 -23.55
C PHE A 418 -38.18 -0.91 -24.19
N GLU A 419 -39.05 -0.60 -25.15
CA GLU A 419 -39.72 -1.58 -26.03
C GLU A 419 -39.13 -1.48 -27.43
N VAL A 420 -38.17 -2.36 -27.74
CA VAL A 420 -37.36 -2.30 -28.97
C VAL A 420 -37.99 -3.17 -30.06
N GLN A 421 -38.52 -2.53 -31.10
CA GLN A 421 -39.21 -3.21 -32.19
C GLN A 421 -38.26 -3.66 -33.32
N PRO A 422 -38.57 -4.75 -34.05
CA PRO A 422 -37.77 -5.18 -35.20
C PRO A 422 -37.76 -4.14 -36.32
N THR A 423 -36.58 -3.83 -36.85
CA THR A 423 -36.45 -3.02 -38.07
C THR A 423 -36.75 -3.89 -39.30
N ALA A 424 -37.70 -3.47 -40.12
CA ALA A 424 -38.19 -4.29 -41.24
C ALA A 424 -37.16 -4.40 -42.39
N THR A 425 -36.52 -5.56 -42.51
CA THR A 425 -35.62 -5.87 -43.63
C THR A 425 -36.37 -5.87 -44.95
N THR A 426 -36.03 -4.95 -45.85
CA THR A 426 -36.59 -4.94 -47.21
C THR A 426 -35.97 -6.07 -48.04
N THR A 427 -36.68 -7.18 -48.20
CA THR A 427 -36.23 -8.30 -49.04
C THR A 427 -36.25 -7.91 -50.52
N VAL A 428 -35.08 -7.64 -51.11
CA VAL A 428 -34.96 -7.42 -52.56
C VAL A 428 -35.23 -8.73 -53.29
N THR A 429 -36.41 -8.84 -53.91
CA THR A 429 -36.73 -9.98 -54.79
C THR A 429 -36.05 -9.80 -56.14
N THR A 430 -34.91 -10.46 -56.36
CA THR A 430 -34.25 -10.51 -57.68
C THR A 430 -35.00 -11.47 -58.62
N THR A 431 -35.89 -10.92 -59.46
CA THR A 431 -36.54 -11.69 -60.52
C THR A 431 -35.54 -12.05 -61.62
N HIS A 432 -35.03 -13.29 -61.61
CA HIS A 432 -34.28 -13.84 -62.73
C HIS A 432 -35.23 -14.37 -63.82
N THR A 433 -35.19 -13.75 -65.00
CA THR A 433 -35.89 -14.25 -66.19
C THR A 433 -35.02 -15.30 -66.91
N PRO A 434 -35.44 -16.58 -66.99
CA PRO A 434 -34.61 -17.63 -67.59
C PRO A 434 -34.64 -17.55 -69.12
N THR A 435 -33.48 -17.35 -69.74
CA THR A 435 -33.29 -17.53 -71.20
C THR A 435 -32.70 -18.92 -71.44
N ALA A 436 -33.44 -19.79 -72.13
CA ALA A 436 -33.03 -21.17 -72.34
C ALA A 436 -32.07 -21.33 -73.54
N SER A 437 -30.85 -21.79 -73.28
CA SER A 437 -29.95 -22.40 -74.28
C SER A 437 -28.78 -23.13 -73.61
N GLY A 438 -28.59 -24.42 -73.95
CA GLY A 438 -27.28 -25.10 -73.90
C GLY A 438 -26.64 -25.40 -72.54
N THR A 439 -27.09 -26.49 -71.91
CA THR A 439 -26.33 -27.42 -71.04
C THR A 439 -24.95 -26.99 -70.49
N LEU A 440 -24.87 -26.72 -69.18
CA LEU A 440 -23.76 -27.15 -68.31
C LEU A 440 -24.22 -27.34 -66.85
N ALA A 441 -23.79 -28.46 -66.25
CA ALA A 441 -23.82 -28.85 -64.83
C ALA A 441 -24.94 -28.33 -63.89
N TYR A 442 -25.94 -29.19 -63.63
CA TYR A 442 -26.68 -29.18 -62.36
C TYR A 442 -25.85 -29.93 -61.30
N THR A 443 -25.37 -29.23 -60.28
CA THR A 443 -24.79 -29.84 -59.07
C THR A 443 -25.36 -29.18 -57.83
N GLY A 444 -26.27 -29.89 -57.13
CA GLY A 444 -26.64 -29.62 -55.75
C GLY A 444 -27.43 -28.33 -55.50
N ALA A 445 -28.75 -28.46 -55.37
CA ALA A 445 -29.41 -27.74 -54.30
C ALA A 445 -28.91 -28.35 -52.99
N ASP A 446 -28.20 -27.58 -52.15
CA ASP A 446 -27.72 -28.03 -50.85
C ASP A 446 -28.57 -27.42 -49.74
N GLU A 447 -29.74 -28.02 -49.49
CA GLU A 447 -30.64 -27.69 -48.37
C GLU A 447 -30.08 -28.20 -47.01
N SER A 448 -28.76 -28.18 -46.84
CA SER A 448 -28.05 -28.76 -45.68
C SER A 448 -27.47 -27.74 -44.70
N GLY A 449 -27.62 -26.43 -44.97
CA GLY A 449 -27.03 -25.35 -44.15
C GLY A 449 -27.41 -25.39 -42.66
N PRO A 450 -28.70 -25.53 -42.26
CA PRO A 450 -29.09 -25.47 -40.85
C PRO A 450 -28.86 -26.78 -40.07
N LEU A 451 -28.84 -27.94 -40.74
CA LEU A 451 -28.84 -29.24 -40.06
C LEU A 451 -27.44 -29.76 -39.68
N ALA A 452 -26.37 -29.25 -40.30
CA ALA A 452 -25.00 -29.61 -39.95
C ALA A 452 -24.62 -29.13 -38.52
N TRP A 453 -25.03 -27.92 -38.14
CA TRP A 453 -24.76 -27.37 -36.81
C TRP A 453 -25.57 -28.03 -35.70
N ALA A 454 -26.80 -28.47 -35.99
CA ALA A 454 -27.67 -29.16 -35.04
C ALA A 454 -27.11 -30.53 -34.58
N LEU A 455 -26.40 -31.25 -35.46
CA LEU A 455 -25.80 -32.55 -35.11
C LEU A 455 -24.43 -32.41 -34.41
N GLY A 456 -23.65 -31.37 -34.73
CA GLY A 456 -22.35 -31.12 -34.07
C GLY A 456 -22.45 -30.81 -32.57
N LEU A 457 -23.48 -30.08 -32.15
CA LEU A 457 -23.74 -29.77 -30.74
C LEU A 457 -24.28 -30.98 -29.95
N LEU A 458 -24.98 -31.91 -30.62
CA LEU A 458 -25.53 -33.11 -29.97
C LEU A 458 -24.44 -34.14 -29.67
N ALA A 459 -23.43 -34.26 -30.53
CA ALA A 459 -22.27 -35.13 -30.30
C ALA A 459 -21.34 -34.61 -29.17
N SER A 460 -21.14 -33.29 -29.08
CA SER A 460 -20.28 -32.67 -28.05
C SER A 460 -20.94 -32.63 -26.66
N GLY A 461 -22.27 -32.51 -26.58
CA GLY A 461 -23.01 -32.64 -25.31
C GLY A 461 -22.93 -34.04 -24.68
N ALA A 462 -22.94 -35.11 -25.49
CA ALA A 462 -22.88 -36.49 -24.99
C ALA A 462 -21.54 -36.85 -24.32
N GLY A 463 -20.41 -36.34 -24.86
CA GLY A 463 -19.07 -36.60 -24.31
C GLY A 463 -18.86 -36.02 -22.92
N LEU A 464 -19.37 -34.82 -22.66
CA LEU A 464 -19.26 -34.15 -21.36
C LEU A 464 -20.08 -34.84 -20.26
N LEU A 465 -21.24 -35.43 -20.60
CA LEU A 465 -22.05 -36.22 -19.68
C LEU A 465 -21.36 -37.53 -19.26
N VAL A 466 -20.74 -38.26 -20.20
CA VAL A 466 -19.98 -39.49 -19.90
C VAL A 466 -18.73 -39.18 -19.06
N TRP A 467 -18.03 -38.08 -19.34
CA TRP A 467 -16.85 -37.66 -18.56
C TRP A 467 -17.22 -37.25 -17.12
N ARG A 468 -18.34 -36.53 -16.92
CA ARG A 468 -18.85 -36.19 -15.57
C ARG A 468 -19.32 -37.40 -14.78
N LEU A 469 -19.87 -38.43 -15.41
CA LEU A 469 -20.29 -39.66 -14.72
C LEU A 469 -19.10 -40.48 -14.23
N ARG A 470 -18.01 -40.55 -15.02
CA ARG A 470 -16.81 -41.32 -14.67
C ARG A 470 -15.97 -40.71 -13.54
N ARG A 471 -16.13 -39.42 -13.24
CA ARG A 471 -15.50 -38.71 -12.11
C ARG A 471 -16.30 -38.72 -10.79
N ARG A 472 -17.44 -39.44 -10.73
CA ARG A 472 -18.27 -39.58 -9.51
C ARG A 472 -18.45 -41.03 -9.04
N LEU A 473 -17.73 -41.98 -9.64
CA LEU A 473 -17.72 -43.42 -9.29
C LEU A 473 -16.29 -44.00 -9.27
N GLY A 474 -15.31 -43.15 -8.95
CA GLY A 474 -13.92 -43.51 -8.70
C GLY A 474 -13.41 -42.72 -7.49
#